data_AF-K5WVI0-F1
#
_entry.id   AF-K5WVI0-F1
#
_cell.length_a   1.000
_cell.length_b   1.000
_cell.length_c   1.000
_cell.angle_alpha   90.00
_cell.angle_beta   90.00
_cell.angle_gamma   90.00
#
_symmetry.space_group_name_H-M   'P 1'
#
loop_
_entity.id
_entity.type
_entity.pdbx_description
1 polymer ?
#
loop_
_entity_poly.entity_id
_entity_poly.type
_entity_poly.pdbx_seq_one_letter_code
_entity_poly.pdbx_strand_id
1 'polypeptide(L)'
;MGNIPLATRATAILLPEDGSNVEGTIVFVQSARNGPVTLMGNIRGLPPNAKRGFHVHQWGDLTKGCTSAGPHFNPFDQTHGAPSDKVRHVGDLGNLLSNGKGEVSLNQQDSVLSLNGANSIIGRAVVIHAQTDDHGRGGDVESLKTGNAGARVACGVIGMCSDNIMQSILMQLSIGLAETK
;
A
#
# COMPACT_ATOMS: atom_id res chain seq x y z
N MET A 1 24.78 0.91 -21.54
CA MET A 1 23.45 0.91 -20.88
C MET A 1 23.39 2.15 -20.02
N GLY A 2 22.48 3.08 -20.30
CA GLY A 2 22.43 4.38 -19.60
C GLY A 2 22.11 4.22 -18.11
N ASN A 3 22.68 5.08 -17.27
CA ASN A 3 22.30 5.18 -15.86
C ASN A 3 20.85 5.65 -15.76
N ILE A 4 19.91 4.73 -15.60
CA ILE A 4 18.52 5.07 -15.27
C ILE A 4 18.54 5.74 -13.89
N PRO A 5 18.06 6.99 -13.76
CA PRO A 5 18.01 7.70 -12.49
C PRO A 5 17.29 6.86 -11.43
N LEU A 6 17.81 6.88 -10.21
CA LEU A 6 17.19 6.19 -9.09
C LEU A 6 15.88 6.89 -8.73
N ALA A 7 14.76 6.18 -8.81
CA ALA A 7 13.52 6.65 -8.24
C ALA A 7 13.61 6.51 -6.72
N THR A 8 13.61 7.63 -6.00
CA THR A 8 13.75 7.64 -4.54
C THR A 8 12.44 7.93 -3.81
N ARG A 9 11.43 8.42 -4.53
CA ARG A 9 10.16 8.86 -3.94
C ARG A 9 8.97 8.57 -4.87
N ALA A 10 7.88 8.16 -4.25
CA ALA A 10 6.58 8.03 -4.91
C ALA A 10 5.46 8.37 -3.92
N THR A 11 4.26 8.61 -4.44
CA THR A 11 3.06 8.85 -3.65
C THR A 11 1.87 8.14 -4.28
N ALA A 12 0.90 7.76 -3.45
CA ALA A 12 -0.41 7.28 -3.86
C ALA A 12 -1.48 8.07 -3.09
N ILE A 13 -2.43 8.62 -3.82
CA ILE A 13 -3.64 9.22 -3.27
C ILE A 13 -4.73 8.17 -3.33
N LEU A 14 -5.19 7.73 -2.17
CA LEU A 14 -6.25 6.74 -2.03
C LEU A 14 -7.60 7.42 -2.13
N LEU A 15 -8.38 7.01 -3.13
CA LEU A 15 -9.75 7.44 -3.32
C LEU A 15 -10.71 6.33 -2.87
N PRO A 16 -11.89 6.68 -2.32
CA PRO A 16 -12.88 5.69 -1.93
C PRO A 16 -13.45 4.90 -3.11
N GLU A 17 -13.76 3.63 -2.89
CA GLU A 17 -14.44 2.72 -3.81
C GLU A 17 -15.80 2.29 -3.25
N ASP A 18 -16.77 2.01 -4.12
CA ASP A 18 -18.06 1.38 -3.76
C ASP A 18 -18.82 2.07 -2.61
N GLY A 19 -18.74 3.40 -2.54
CA GLY A 19 -19.42 4.19 -1.51
C GLY A 19 -18.77 4.10 -0.12
N SER A 20 -17.55 3.60 -0.01
CA SER A 20 -16.76 3.73 1.20
C SER A 20 -16.42 5.21 1.46
N ASN A 21 -15.97 5.50 2.69
CA ASN A 21 -15.40 6.81 3.06
C ASN A 21 -13.87 6.74 3.22
N VAL A 22 -13.25 5.65 2.77
CA VAL A 22 -11.83 5.39 2.99
C VAL A 22 -11.01 6.21 2.01
N GLU A 23 -10.15 7.07 2.53
CA GLU A 23 -9.25 7.90 1.74
C GLU A 23 -7.96 8.18 2.51
N GLY A 24 -6.94 8.64 1.80
CA GLY A 24 -5.67 8.98 2.42
C GLY A 24 -4.57 9.25 1.41
N THR A 25 -3.39 9.52 1.95
CA THR A 25 -2.18 9.72 1.17
C THR A 25 -1.09 8.83 1.73
N ILE A 26 -0.42 8.08 0.86
CA ILE A 26 0.74 7.26 1.21
C ILE A 26 1.92 7.73 0.40
N VAL A 27 3.03 7.89 1.10
CA VAL A 27 4.33 8.29 0.61
C VAL A 27 5.27 7.10 0.69
N PHE A 28 6.08 6.91 -0.34
CA PHE A 28 7.10 5.88 -0.43
C PHE A 28 8.46 6.54 -0.57
N VAL A 29 9.44 6.09 0.20
CA VAL A 29 10.82 6.59 0.15
C VAL A 29 11.80 5.43 0.08
N GLN A 30 12.71 5.45 -0.89
CA GLN A 30 13.78 4.46 -1.06
C GLN A 30 15.12 5.18 -1.28
N SER A 31 15.95 5.29 -0.24
CA SER A 31 17.20 6.07 -0.28
C SER A 31 18.31 5.44 -1.13
N ALA A 32 18.22 4.14 -1.39
CA ALA A 32 19.20 3.39 -2.19
C ALA A 32 18.48 2.34 -3.03
N ARG A 33 19.04 2.00 -4.21
CA ARG A 33 18.43 1.09 -5.19
C ARG A 33 17.94 -0.24 -4.59
N ASN A 34 18.74 -0.82 -3.69
CA ASN A 34 18.47 -2.10 -3.02
C ASN A 34 18.16 -1.91 -1.52
N GLY A 35 17.94 -0.67 -1.10
CA GLY A 35 17.50 -0.38 0.27
C GLY A 35 16.01 -0.66 0.44
N PRO A 36 15.53 -0.76 1.68
CA PRO A 36 14.11 -0.94 1.94
C PRO A 36 13.32 0.31 1.52
N VAL A 37 12.03 0.11 1.27
CA VAL A 37 11.07 1.18 1.04
C VAL A 37 10.38 1.52 2.37
N THR A 38 10.44 2.78 2.76
CA THR A 38 9.67 3.30 3.89
C THR A 38 8.34 3.86 3.36
N LEU A 39 7.24 3.42 3.96
CA LEU A 39 5.88 3.86 3.69
C LEU A 39 5.42 4.75 4.84
N MET A 40 4.97 5.96 4.52
CA MET A 40 4.45 6.93 5.48
C MET A 40 3.12 7.50 5.00
N GLY A 41 2.17 7.75 5.87
CA GLY A 41 0.89 8.29 5.42
C GLY A 41 -0.16 8.44 6.49
N ASN A 42 -1.26 9.08 6.13
CA ASN A 42 -2.46 9.15 6.94
C ASN A 42 -3.64 8.62 6.10
N ILE A 43 -4.41 7.74 6.71
CA ILE A 43 -5.59 7.11 6.12
C ILE A 43 -6.74 7.30 7.11
N ARG A 44 -7.94 7.60 6.62
CA ARG A 44 -9.14 7.82 7.45
C ARG A 44 -10.35 7.14 6.84
N GLY A 45 -11.45 7.14 7.60
CA GLY A 45 -12.73 6.57 7.16
C GLY A 45 -12.80 5.05 7.22
N LEU A 46 -11.81 4.39 7.85
CA LEU A 46 -11.85 2.97 8.14
C LEU A 46 -12.81 2.70 9.32
N PRO A 47 -13.36 1.48 9.45
CA PRO A 47 -14.09 1.10 10.66
C PRO A 47 -13.17 1.16 11.89
N PRO A 48 -13.61 1.74 13.03
CA PRO A 48 -12.79 1.88 14.23
C PRO A 48 -12.18 0.56 14.73
N ASN A 49 -10.93 0.61 15.20
CA ASN A 49 -10.20 -0.52 15.78
C ASN A 49 -10.15 -1.79 14.90
N ALA A 50 -10.25 -1.62 13.57
CA ALA A 50 -10.27 -2.74 12.64
C ALA A 50 -8.92 -2.97 11.96
N LYS A 51 -8.68 -4.24 11.59
CA LYS A 51 -7.64 -4.61 10.63
C LYS A 51 -8.19 -4.64 9.22
N ARG A 52 -7.40 -4.17 8.26
CA ARG A 52 -7.77 -4.08 6.85
C ARG A 52 -6.58 -4.48 6.00
N GLY A 53 -6.78 -5.46 5.12
CA GLY A 53 -5.76 -5.91 4.17
C GLY A 53 -5.26 -4.75 3.32
N PHE A 54 -3.95 -4.71 3.08
CA PHE A 54 -3.27 -3.58 2.47
C PHE A 54 -2.20 -4.11 1.54
N HIS A 55 -2.38 -3.88 0.24
CA HIS A 55 -1.57 -4.53 -0.78
C HIS A 55 -1.23 -3.58 -1.93
N VAL A 56 -0.12 -3.85 -2.60
CA VAL A 56 0.13 -3.32 -3.94
C VAL A 56 -0.39 -4.33 -4.96
N HIS A 57 -1.28 -3.88 -5.84
CA HIS A 57 -1.87 -4.66 -6.91
C HIS A 57 -1.09 -4.50 -8.22
N GLN A 58 -1.21 -5.48 -9.11
CA GLN A 58 -0.39 -5.61 -10.30
C GLN A 58 -0.46 -4.39 -11.22
N TRP A 59 -1.64 -3.79 -11.40
CA TRP A 59 -1.85 -2.74 -12.39
C TRP A 59 -2.23 -1.42 -11.72
N GLY A 60 -1.72 -0.31 -12.26
CA GLY A 60 -2.22 1.03 -11.99
C GLY A 60 -3.42 1.39 -12.87
N ASP A 61 -4.28 0.41 -13.16
CA ASP A 61 -5.49 0.58 -13.96
C ASP A 61 -6.69 0.72 -13.04
N LEU A 62 -7.27 1.93 -12.99
CA LEU A 62 -8.48 2.23 -12.22
C LEU A 62 -9.68 2.55 -13.12
N THR A 63 -9.67 2.13 -14.39
CA THR A 63 -10.75 2.41 -15.36
C THR A 63 -12.10 1.79 -14.97
N LYS A 64 -12.08 0.75 -14.13
CA LYS A 64 -13.29 0.12 -13.54
C LYS A 64 -13.21 0.14 -12.01
N GLY A 65 -12.79 1.28 -11.46
CA GLY A 65 -12.54 1.43 -10.04
C GLY A 65 -11.37 0.56 -9.60
N CYS A 66 -11.33 0.22 -8.31
CA CYS A 66 -10.24 -0.57 -7.75
C CYS A 66 -10.17 -1.98 -8.35
N THR A 67 -11.26 -2.52 -8.89
CA THR A 67 -11.30 -3.87 -9.48
C THR A 67 -10.29 -4.06 -10.61
N SER A 68 -10.11 -3.07 -11.48
CA SER A 68 -9.18 -3.15 -12.62
C SER A 68 -7.71 -3.13 -12.21
N ALA A 69 -7.36 -2.90 -10.93
CA ALA A 69 -5.98 -3.00 -10.46
C ALA A 69 -5.43 -4.44 -10.50
N GLY A 70 -6.30 -5.44 -10.67
CA GLY A 70 -5.88 -6.84 -10.86
C GLY A 70 -5.56 -7.58 -9.55
N PRO A 71 -4.79 -8.68 -9.59
CA PRO A 71 -4.35 -9.41 -8.40
C PRO A 71 -3.26 -8.64 -7.63
N HIS A 72 -2.79 -9.19 -6.51
CA HIS A 72 -1.59 -8.67 -5.83
C HIS A 72 -0.40 -8.69 -6.79
N PHE A 73 0.53 -7.74 -6.62
CA PHE A 73 1.75 -7.70 -7.41
C PHE A 73 2.65 -8.89 -7.08
N ASN A 74 2.71 -9.86 -8.00
CA ASN A 74 3.40 -11.13 -7.80
C ASN A 74 4.27 -11.51 -9.03
N PRO A 75 5.46 -10.90 -9.20
CA PRO A 75 6.32 -11.19 -10.35
C PRO A 75 7.03 -12.55 -10.27
N PHE A 76 6.93 -13.26 -9.14
CA PHE A 76 7.68 -14.49 -8.86
C PHE A 76 6.78 -15.71 -8.61
N ASP A 77 5.48 -15.59 -8.90
CA ASP A 77 4.49 -16.65 -8.75
C ASP A 77 4.53 -17.34 -7.37
N GLN A 78 4.70 -16.53 -6.32
CA GLN A 78 4.67 -17.00 -4.93
C GLN A 78 3.23 -17.11 -4.43
N THR A 79 3.01 -17.85 -3.34
CA THR A 79 1.75 -17.78 -2.60
C THR A 79 1.71 -16.51 -1.74
N HIS A 80 0.50 -16.04 -1.44
CA HIS A 80 0.24 -14.94 -0.50
C HIS A 80 0.85 -15.21 0.88
N GLY A 81 1.32 -14.17 1.56
CA GLY A 81 1.93 -14.29 2.88
C GLY A 81 1.96 -12.98 3.68
N ALA A 82 2.46 -13.04 4.92
CA ALA A 82 2.69 -11.86 5.74
C ALA A 82 3.92 -11.09 5.27
N PRO A 83 4.06 -9.79 5.62
CA PRO A 83 5.24 -9.02 5.26
C PRO A 83 6.57 -9.60 5.74
N SER A 84 6.56 -10.31 6.87
CA SER A 84 7.75 -10.96 7.44
C SER A 84 8.10 -12.30 6.79
N ASP A 85 7.21 -12.87 5.98
CA ASP A 85 7.39 -14.21 5.42
C ASP A 85 8.36 -14.18 4.24
N LYS A 86 9.14 -15.26 4.09
CA LYS A 86 10.05 -15.43 2.94
C LYS A 86 9.29 -15.70 1.65
N VAL A 87 8.16 -16.41 1.75
CA VAL A 87 7.24 -16.70 0.66
C VAL A 87 6.05 -15.78 0.83
N ARG A 88 5.92 -14.83 -0.08
CA ARG A 88 4.87 -13.82 -0.16
C ARG A 88 4.88 -13.22 -1.55
N HIS A 89 3.80 -12.57 -1.95
CA HIS A 89 3.87 -11.66 -3.09
C HIS A 89 4.70 -10.43 -2.73
N VAL A 90 5.26 -9.78 -3.76
CA VAL A 90 5.95 -8.50 -3.57
C VAL A 90 5.00 -7.45 -3.02
N GLY A 91 3.72 -7.49 -3.43
CA GLY A 91 2.70 -6.54 -3.00
C GLY A 91 2.10 -6.76 -1.60
N ASP A 92 2.46 -7.82 -0.86
CA ASP A 92 1.73 -8.19 0.36
C ASP A 92 2.15 -7.37 1.59
N LEU A 93 1.55 -6.20 1.85
CA LEU A 93 1.96 -5.32 2.97
C LEU A 93 1.24 -5.62 4.29
N GLY A 94 0.37 -6.63 4.30
CA GLY A 94 -0.29 -7.14 5.48
C GLY A 94 -1.54 -6.34 5.83
N ASN A 95 -1.65 -5.92 7.09
CA ASN A 95 -2.83 -5.24 7.60
C ASN A 95 -2.50 -3.83 8.10
N LEU A 96 -3.34 -2.86 7.73
CA LEU A 96 -3.48 -1.60 8.47
C LEU A 96 -4.27 -1.85 9.75
N LEU A 97 -3.97 -1.11 10.81
CA LEU A 97 -4.72 -1.11 12.06
C LEU A 97 -5.21 0.30 12.38
N SER A 98 -6.50 0.55 12.22
CA SER A 98 -7.10 1.84 12.53
C SER A 98 -7.29 2.04 14.03
N ASN A 99 -7.19 3.28 14.50
CA ASN A 99 -7.52 3.66 15.87
C ASN A 99 -9.06 3.68 16.11
N GLY A 100 -9.49 4.11 17.31
CA GLY A 100 -10.90 4.23 17.67
C GLY A 100 -11.71 5.27 16.89
N LYS A 101 -11.05 6.10 16.05
CA LYS A 101 -11.68 7.05 15.14
C LYS A 101 -11.70 6.57 13.68
N GLY A 102 -11.16 5.38 13.40
CA GLY A 102 -11.06 4.88 12.02
C GLY A 102 -9.90 5.47 11.23
N GLU A 103 -8.85 5.92 11.91
CA GLU A 103 -7.68 6.57 11.31
C GLU A 103 -6.42 5.70 11.48
N VAL A 104 -5.51 5.77 10.52
CA VAL A 104 -4.20 5.11 10.55
C VAL A 104 -3.14 6.16 10.27
N SER A 105 -2.17 6.27 11.18
CA SER A 105 -0.89 6.92 10.88
C SER A 105 0.11 5.83 10.50
N LEU A 106 0.38 5.70 9.20
CA LEU A 106 1.24 4.68 8.64
C LEU A 106 2.70 5.09 8.78
N ASN A 107 3.50 4.19 9.34
CA ASN A 107 4.96 4.26 9.32
C ASN A 107 5.50 2.82 9.31
N GLN A 108 5.72 2.29 8.11
CA GLN A 108 6.12 0.89 7.89
C GLN A 108 7.33 0.86 6.96
N GLN A 109 8.16 -0.17 7.11
CA GLN A 109 9.25 -0.45 6.19
C GLN A 109 9.05 -1.83 5.56
N ASP A 110 9.32 -1.95 4.26
CA ASP A 110 9.29 -3.20 3.53
C ASP A 110 10.59 -3.38 2.72
N SER A 111 11.15 -4.59 2.75
CA SER A 111 12.43 -4.92 2.12
C SER A 111 12.30 -5.68 0.79
N VAL A 112 11.08 -6.06 0.41
CA VAL A 112 10.78 -6.79 -0.83
C VAL A 112 10.32 -5.83 -1.92
N LEU A 113 9.50 -4.84 -1.55
CA LEU A 113 9.12 -3.72 -2.38
C LEU A 113 10.35 -2.95 -2.88
N SER A 114 10.21 -2.37 -4.06
CA SER A 114 11.16 -1.40 -4.56
C SER A 114 10.45 -0.29 -5.32
N LEU A 115 11.08 0.87 -5.43
CA LEU A 115 10.71 1.89 -6.41
C LEU A 115 11.41 1.65 -7.76
N ASN A 116 12.27 0.63 -7.85
CA ASN A 116 13.19 0.41 -8.97
C ASN A 116 13.23 -1.06 -9.40
N GLY A 117 13.67 -1.30 -10.63
CA GLY A 117 13.91 -2.67 -11.13
C GLY A 117 12.64 -3.52 -11.24
N ALA A 118 12.82 -4.84 -11.18
CA ALA A 118 11.74 -5.81 -11.38
C ALA A 118 10.63 -5.72 -10.31
N ASN A 119 10.99 -5.33 -9.08
CA ASN A 119 10.04 -5.16 -7.97
C ASN A 119 9.48 -3.73 -7.89
N SER A 120 9.67 -2.90 -8.93
CA SER A 120 9.16 -1.54 -8.92
C SER A 120 7.64 -1.53 -8.80
N ILE A 121 7.14 -0.73 -7.85
CA ILE A 121 5.72 -0.46 -7.65
C ILE A 121 5.25 0.83 -8.32
N ILE A 122 6.14 1.61 -8.92
CA ILE A 122 5.74 2.82 -9.65
C ILE A 122 4.86 2.41 -10.84
N GLY A 123 3.72 3.08 -10.99
CA GLY A 123 2.71 2.78 -12.00
C GLY A 123 1.77 1.61 -11.63
N ARG A 124 1.90 1.06 -10.43
CA ARG A 124 0.96 0.08 -9.84
C ARG A 124 -0.05 0.78 -8.93
N ALA A 125 -1.03 0.06 -8.40
CA ALA A 125 -1.99 0.62 -7.45
C ALA A 125 -1.80 0.07 -6.04
N VAL A 126 -1.94 0.92 -5.04
CA VAL A 126 -2.22 0.50 -3.67
C VAL A 126 -3.71 0.21 -3.55
N VAL A 127 -4.08 -0.82 -2.80
CA VAL A 127 -5.47 -1.16 -2.48
C VAL A 127 -5.59 -1.43 -0.98
N ILE A 128 -6.65 -0.87 -0.37
CA ILE A 128 -7.11 -1.22 0.97
C ILE A 128 -8.36 -2.10 0.82
N HIS A 129 -8.43 -3.16 1.61
CA HIS A 129 -9.51 -4.13 1.58
C HIS A 129 -10.48 -4.02 2.76
N ALA A 130 -11.67 -4.59 2.59
CA ALA A 130 -12.79 -4.53 3.52
C ALA A 130 -12.63 -5.45 4.75
N GLN A 131 -11.80 -6.48 4.69
CA GLN A 131 -11.59 -7.48 5.74
C GLN A 131 -10.11 -7.57 6.12
N THR A 132 -9.85 -8.27 7.23
CA THR A 132 -8.51 -8.57 7.70
C THR A 132 -7.85 -9.56 6.75
N ASP A 133 -6.63 -9.26 6.33
CA ASP A 133 -5.76 -10.22 5.66
C ASP A 133 -5.30 -11.30 6.68
N ASP A 134 -5.59 -12.57 6.38
CA ASP A 134 -5.20 -13.73 7.19
C ASP A 134 -3.76 -14.20 6.99
N HIS A 135 -3.04 -13.53 6.08
CA HIS A 135 -1.65 -13.75 5.72
C HIS A 135 -1.37 -15.15 5.16
N GLY A 136 -2.31 -15.75 4.43
CA GLY A 136 -2.13 -17.09 3.84
C GLY A 136 -2.30 -18.21 4.85
N ARG A 137 -2.89 -17.91 6.02
CA ARG A 137 -3.04 -18.85 7.16
C ARG A 137 -4.49 -19.26 7.41
N GLY A 138 -5.40 -18.94 6.50
CA GLY A 138 -6.83 -19.26 6.60
C GLY A 138 -7.18 -20.71 6.30
N GLY A 139 -6.29 -21.46 5.64
CA GLY A 139 -6.47 -22.90 5.38
C GLY A 139 -7.28 -23.23 4.13
N ASP A 140 -7.66 -22.23 3.34
CA ASP A 140 -8.34 -22.39 2.04
C ASP A 140 -7.49 -21.82 0.87
N VAL A 141 -7.96 -22.07 -0.35
CA VAL A 141 -7.24 -21.66 -1.58
C VAL A 141 -7.22 -20.14 -1.74
N GLU A 142 -8.22 -19.43 -1.26
CA GLU A 142 -8.34 -17.98 -1.39
C GLU A 142 -7.40 -17.27 -0.41
N SER A 143 -7.19 -17.83 0.78
CA SER A 143 -6.15 -17.40 1.72
C SER A 143 -4.76 -17.33 1.05
N LEU A 144 -4.40 -18.36 0.28
CA LEU A 144 -3.12 -18.41 -0.44
C LEU A 144 -3.01 -17.44 -1.62
N LYS A 145 -4.11 -16.76 -2.01
CA LYS A 145 -4.15 -15.82 -3.14
C LYS A 145 -4.34 -14.37 -2.73
N THR A 146 -5.21 -14.12 -1.76
CA THR A 146 -5.66 -12.77 -1.40
C THR A 146 -5.70 -12.54 0.11
N GLY A 147 -5.33 -13.55 0.90
CA GLY A 147 -5.41 -13.50 2.35
C GLY A 147 -6.83 -13.37 2.88
N ASN A 148 -7.85 -13.75 2.08
CA ASN A 148 -9.26 -13.57 2.42
C ASN A 148 -9.63 -12.12 2.82
N ALA A 149 -8.93 -11.12 2.28
CA ALA A 149 -9.11 -9.72 2.67
C ALA A 149 -10.42 -9.09 2.15
N GLY A 150 -11.14 -9.78 1.27
CA GLY A 150 -12.46 -9.36 0.78
C GLY A 150 -12.41 -8.18 -0.21
N ALA A 151 -13.53 -7.45 -0.29
CA ALA A 151 -13.75 -6.37 -1.26
C ALA A 151 -12.73 -5.23 -1.13
N ARG A 152 -12.56 -4.43 -2.19
CA ARG A 152 -11.65 -3.27 -2.24
C ARG A 152 -12.42 -2.04 -1.79
N VAL A 153 -11.89 -1.27 -0.84
CA VAL A 153 -12.58 -0.10 -0.27
C VAL A 153 -11.92 1.23 -0.63
N ALA A 154 -10.65 1.22 -0.99
CA ALA A 154 -9.96 2.38 -1.54
C ALA A 154 -8.75 1.94 -2.36
N CYS A 155 -8.37 2.75 -3.34
CA CYS A 155 -7.16 2.52 -4.10
C CYS A 155 -6.58 3.79 -4.70
N GLY A 156 -5.32 3.72 -5.12
CA GLY A 156 -4.61 4.84 -5.71
C GLY A 156 -3.39 4.39 -6.50
N VAL A 157 -3.19 4.96 -7.68
CA VAL A 157 -2.00 4.70 -8.49
C VAL A 157 -0.77 5.33 -7.83
N ILE A 158 0.32 4.58 -7.79
CA ILE A 158 1.61 4.99 -7.25
C ILE A 158 2.37 5.76 -8.33
N GLY A 159 2.42 7.08 -8.19
CA GLY A 159 3.14 7.99 -9.09
C GLY A 159 4.46 8.47 -8.49
N MET A 160 5.44 8.76 -9.35
CA MET A 160 6.64 9.49 -8.91
C MET A 160 6.25 10.88 -8.37
N CYS A 161 6.92 11.34 -7.32
CA CYS A 161 6.71 12.67 -6.77
C CYS A 161 8.05 13.40 -6.57
N SER A 162 8.02 14.72 -6.72
CA SER A 162 9.19 15.57 -6.48
C SER A 162 9.39 15.83 -4.99
N ASP A 163 10.61 16.22 -4.61
CA ASP A 163 10.96 16.56 -3.22
C ASP A 163 10.04 17.64 -2.63
N ASN A 164 9.63 18.62 -3.44
CA ASN A 164 8.79 19.74 -2.98
C ASN A 164 7.37 19.28 -2.62
N ILE A 165 6.78 18.40 -3.43
CA ILE A 165 5.45 17.82 -3.17
C ILE A 165 5.52 16.94 -1.92
N MET A 166 6.63 16.21 -1.76
CA MET A 166 6.87 15.36 -0.61
C MET A 166 7.00 16.13 0.69
N GLN A 167 7.74 17.23 0.71
CA GLN A 167 7.83 18.08 1.91
C GLN A 167 6.46 18.65 2.29
N SER A 168 5.65 19.04 1.31
CA SER A 168 4.28 19.51 1.57
C SER A 168 3.41 18.41 2.19
N ILE A 169 3.44 17.19 1.64
CA ILE A 169 2.68 16.05 2.17
C ILE A 169 3.18 15.67 3.57
N LEU A 170 4.49 15.53 3.77
CA LEU A 170 5.07 15.17 5.07
C LEU A 170 4.77 16.23 6.14
N MET A 171 4.76 17.51 5.76
CA MET A 171 4.39 18.61 6.67
C MET A 171 2.92 18.51 7.07
N GLN A 172 2.00 18.19 6.14
CA GLN A 172 0.60 17.90 6.47
C GLN A 172 0.45 16.68 7.39
N LEU A 173 1.22 15.61 7.17
CA LEU A 173 1.21 14.44 8.05
C LEU A 173 1.69 14.80 9.48
N SER A 174 2.67 15.70 9.58
CA SER A 174 3.23 16.15 10.87
C SER A 174 2.30 17.09 11.63
N ILE A 175 1.56 17.95 10.92
CA ILE A 175 0.57 18.87 11.52
C ILE A 175 -0.65 18.09 12.04
N GLY A 176 -1.11 17.07 11.30
CA GLY A 176 -2.22 16.22 11.74
C GLY A 176 -1.95 15.44 13.04
N LEU A 177 -0.68 15.15 13.36
CA LEU A 177 -0.27 14.55 14.64
C LEU A 177 -0.25 15.56 15.80
N ALA A 178 -0.06 16.85 15.51
CA ALA A 178 0.02 17.91 16.52
C ALA A 178 -1.37 18.35 17.03
N GLU A 179 -2.41 18.27 16.20
CA GLU A 179 -3.79 18.63 16.57
C GLU A 179 -4.53 17.54 17.36
N THR A 180 -3.92 16.37 17.55
CA THR A 180 -4.50 15.24 18.31
C THR A 180 -4.03 15.14 19.77
N LYS A 181 -3.39 16.18 20.32
CA LYS A 181 -3.00 16.26 21.73
C LYS A 181 -3.88 17.20 22.54
#